data_AF-A0A7S4NKX1-F1
#
_entry.id   AF-A0A7S4NKX1-F1
#
_cell.length_a   1.000
_cell.length_b   1.000
_cell.length_c   1.000
_cell.angle_alpha   90.00
_cell.angle_beta   90.00
_cell.angle_gamma   90.00
#
_symmetry.space_group_name_H-M   'P 1'
#
loop_
_entity.id
_entity.type
_entity.pdbx_description
1 polymer ?
#
loop_
_entity_poly.entity_id
_entity_poly.type
_entity_poly.pdbx_seq_one_letter_code
_entity_poly.pdbx_strand_id
1 'polypeptide(L)'
;MVVRGIDREDKKTYLVECEEGEPGQIITRGKNVMTSYVGIKDCSFALHDDATSLCPWYVNLGDVAFWLHNEDDKERKDYYWVARTSALLIKGGANYSYEQISTEIQKWLEKQYHLTSEDLSVAVVGLNLTSEHEDDCCVMIELLTDKGKEKEKEMKETILPQSKPALSKGSQINVLKFGKIPRNFKGAVLNNDLKKMFKE
;
A
#
# COMPACT_ATOMS: atom_id res chain seq x y z
N MET A 1 -11.40 16.27 7.09
CA MET A 1 -11.69 15.73 8.44
C MET A 1 -10.80 14.51 8.64
N VAL A 2 -10.36 14.25 9.87
CA VAL A 2 -9.62 13.04 10.24
C VAL A 2 -10.56 12.16 11.08
N VAL A 3 -10.69 10.89 10.73
CA VAL A 3 -11.61 9.94 11.40
C VAL A 3 -10.88 8.69 11.88
N ARG A 4 -11.38 8.09 12.96
CA ARG A 4 -10.81 6.88 13.57
C ARG A 4 -10.90 5.66 12.67
N GLY A 5 -11.91 5.58 11.79
CA GLY A 5 -12.03 4.50 10.83
C GLY A 5 -13.04 4.77 9.72
N ILE A 6 -12.86 4.08 8.59
CA ILE A 6 -13.75 4.13 7.41
C ILE A 6 -14.45 2.79 7.13
N ASP A 7 -14.21 1.76 7.95
CA ASP A 7 -14.91 0.49 7.87
C ASP A 7 -16.34 0.63 8.41
N ARG A 8 -17.34 0.38 7.55
CA ARG A 8 -18.76 0.50 7.86
C ARG A 8 -19.24 -0.54 8.87
N GLU A 9 -18.55 -1.68 8.95
CA GLU A 9 -18.92 -2.75 9.87
C GLU A 9 -18.52 -2.41 11.31
N ASP A 10 -17.45 -1.63 11.48
CA ASP A 10 -17.02 -1.14 12.80
C ASP A 10 -17.71 0.16 13.19
N LYS A 11 -18.95 0.04 13.67
CA LYS A 11 -19.75 1.19 14.14
C LYS A 11 -19.13 1.99 15.29
N LYS A 12 -18.10 1.49 15.98
CA LYS A 12 -17.45 2.21 17.07
C LYS A 12 -16.47 3.27 16.57
N THR A 13 -15.87 3.02 15.40
CA THR A 13 -14.86 3.90 14.81
C THR A 13 -15.34 4.57 13.53
N TYR A 14 -16.37 4.03 12.88
CA TYR A 14 -16.85 4.47 11.58
C TYR A 14 -17.23 5.96 11.56
N LEU A 15 -16.48 6.76 10.79
CA LEU A 15 -16.65 8.21 10.64
C LEU A 15 -16.65 9.00 11.95
N VAL A 16 -16.12 8.44 13.03
CA VAL A 16 -15.93 9.15 14.29
C VAL A 16 -14.72 10.06 14.14
N GLU A 17 -14.91 11.38 14.28
CA GLU A 17 -13.82 12.35 14.17
C GLU A 17 -12.76 12.12 15.27
N CYS A 18 -11.49 12.22 14.89
CA CYS A 18 -10.35 12.15 15.80
C CYS A 18 -10.20 13.46 16.59
N GLU A 19 -9.72 13.34 17.83
CA GLU A 19 -9.34 14.50 18.65
C GLU A 19 -8.12 15.24 18.07
N GLU A 20 -7.85 16.44 18.57
CA GLU A 20 -6.67 17.21 18.18
C GLU A 20 -5.38 16.42 18.45
N GLY A 21 -4.51 16.32 17.45
CA GLY A 21 -3.27 15.53 17.52
C GLY A 21 -3.46 14.01 17.42
N GLU A 22 -4.70 13.48 17.45
CA GLU A 22 -4.97 12.05 17.30
C GLU A 22 -4.86 11.64 15.81
N PRO A 23 -3.97 10.70 15.45
CA PRO A 23 -3.86 10.21 14.08
C PRO A 23 -5.08 9.37 13.68
N GLY A 24 -5.57 9.60 12.46
CA GLY A 24 -6.64 8.81 11.85
C GLY A 24 -6.65 8.93 10.34
N GLN A 25 -7.63 8.32 9.68
CA GLN A 25 -7.76 8.38 8.23
C GLN A 25 -8.31 9.75 7.82
N ILE A 26 -7.62 10.43 6.91
CA ILE A 26 -8.15 11.69 6.36
C ILE A 26 -9.20 11.38 5.30
N ILE A 27 -10.33 12.08 5.40
CA ILE A 27 -11.43 12.02 4.44
C ILE A 27 -11.84 13.44 4.02
N THR A 28 -12.44 13.56 2.85
CA THR A 28 -12.80 14.86 2.26
C THR A 28 -14.17 14.85 1.64
N ARG A 29 -14.77 16.02 1.46
CA ARG A 29 -16.04 16.23 0.75
C ARG A 29 -16.01 17.59 0.06
N GLY A 30 -16.80 17.73 -1.00
CA GLY A 30 -17.00 19.01 -1.69
C GLY A 30 -16.92 18.88 -3.20
N LYS A 31 -17.07 20.02 -3.89
CA LYS A 31 -17.22 20.08 -5.36
C LYS A 31 -15.99 19.61 -6.15
N ASN A 32 -14.83 19.53 -5.50
CA ASN A 32 -13.57 19.08 -6.11
C ASN A 32 -13.36 17.56 -6.00
N VAL A 33 -14.28 16.83 -5.35
CA VAL A 33 -14.25 15.37 -5.30
C VAL A 33 -14.75 14.83 -6.64
N MET A 34 -14.05 13.83 -7.18
CA MET A 34 -14.46 13.16 -8.42
C MET A 34 -15.83 12.49 -8.28
N THR A 35 -16.58 12.41 -9.38
CA THR A 35 -17.94 11.86 -9.38
C THR A 35 -18.00 10.34 -9.34
N SER A 36 -17.05 9.66 -10.00
CA SER A 36 -16.96 8.21 -10.04
C SER A 36 -15.63 7.75 -10.65
N TYR A 37 -15.34 6.45 -10.53
CA TYR A 37 -14.29 5.79 -11.30
C TYR A 37 -14.84 5.36 -12.67
N VAL A 38 -14.06 5.57 -13.73
CA VAL A 38 -14.44 5.19 -15.09
C VAL A 38 -14.69 3.67 -15.15
N GLY A 39 -15.85 3.29 -15.67
CA GLY A 39 -16.24 1.88 -15.83
C GLY A 39 -16.75 1.19 -14.56
N ILE A 40 -16.74 1.86 -13.40
CA ILE A 40 -17.28 1.31 -12.15
C ILE A 40 -18.68 1.86 -11.90
N LYS A 41 -19.68 0.97 -11.89
CA LYS A 41 -21.08 1.33 -11.65
C LYS A 41 -21.38 1.61 -10.17
N ASP A 42 -20.66 0.97 -9.26
CA ASP A 42 -20.82 1.12 -7.82
C ASP A 42 -19.53 1.64 -7.18
N CYS A 43 -19.54 2.91 -6.77
CA CYS A 43 -18.42 3.56 -6.10
C CYS A 43 -18.58 3.62 -4.57
N SER A 44 -19.46 2.80 -3.99
CA SER A 44 -19.74 2.77 -2.54
C SER A 44 -18.52 2.49 -1.67
N PHE A 45 -17.47 1.89 -2.23
CA PHE A 45 -16.18 1.68 -1.55
C PHE A 45 -15.39 2.98 -1.34
N ALA A 46 -15.73 4.07 -2.05
CA ALA A 46 -14.97 5.32 -2.04
C ALA A 46 -15.82 6.55 -1.77
N LEU A 47 -17.06 6.58 -2.27
CA LEU A 47 -18.02 7.66 -2.06
C LEU A 47 -19.11 7.17 -1.10
N HIS A 48 -19.28 7.91 -0.01
CA HIS A 48 -20.22 7.59 1.06
C HIS A 48 -21.22 8.72 1.18
N ASP A 49 -22.46 8.42 0.78
CA ASP A 49 -23.60 9.29 1.01
C ASP A 49 -24.00 9.20 2.49
N ASP A 50 -23.93 10.33 3.18
CA ASP A 50 -24.95 10.60 4.18
C ASP A 50 -26.25 10.81 3.41
N ALA A 51 -27.31 10.07 3.75
CA ALA A 51 -28.61 10.04 3.08
C ALA A 51 -29.30 11.42 2.93
N THR A 52 -28.67 12.48 3.44
CA THR A 52 -29.14 13.87 3.45
C THR A 52 -28.25 14.87 2.67
N SER A 53 -27.09 14.47 2.15
CA SER A 53 -26.08 15.43 1.63
C SER A 53 -25.95 15.46 0.11
N LEU A 54 -25.95 16.68 -0.45
CA LEU A 54 -25.64 16.99 -1.86
C LEU A 54 -24.19 16.67 -2.27
N CYS A 55 -23.31 16.32 -1.32
CA CYS A 55 -21.90 16.01 -1.55
C CYS A 55 -21.46 14.85 -0.63
N PRO A 56 -21.24 13.62 -1.16
CA PRO A 56 -20.76 12.50 -0.37
C PRO A 56 -19.38 12.74 0.24
N TRP A 57 -19.10 12.03 1.33
CA TRP A 57 -17.74 11.88 1.84
C TRP A 57 -16.94 10.94 0.93
N TYR A 58 -15.77 11.39 0.52
CA TYR A 58 -14.76 10.57 -0.13
C TYR A 58 -13.81 10.01 0.93
N VAL A 59 -13.82 8.68 1.09
CA VAL A 59 -13.06 7.98 2.12
C VAL A 59 -11.82 7.25 1.57
N ASN A 60 -11.67 7.18 0.25
CA ASN A 60 -10.61 6.41 -0.39
C ASN A 60 -9.37 7.27 -0.71
N LEU A 61 -9.01 8.20 0.18
CA LEU A 61 -7.71 8.89 0.12
C LEU A 61 -6.58 7.92 0.49
N GLY A 62 -6.81 7.07 1.49
CA GLY A 62 -5.82 6.08 1.93
C GLY A 62 -4.63 6.69 2.68
N ASP A 63 -4.78 7.92 3.17
CA ASP A 63 -3.78 8.65 3.95
C ASP A 63 -4.19 8.73 5.43
N VAL A 64 -3.21 8.67 6.32
CA VAL A 64 -3.30 8.93 7.75
C VAL A 64 -2.77 10.33 8.02
N ALA A 65 -3.54 11.13 8.74
CA ALA A 65 -3.16 12.46 9.16
C ALA A 65 -3.59 12.70 10.61
N PHE A 66 -3.10 13.77 11.22
CA PHE A 66 -3.73 14.39 12.38
C PHE A 66 -3.97 15.87 12.07
N TRP A 67 -4.65 16.57 12.96
CA TRP A 67 -4.91 18.00 12.82
C TRP A 67 -4.59 18.73 14.12
N LEU A 68 -4.18 19.99 14.00
CA LEU A 68 -3.99 20.93 15.11
C LEU A 68 -4.76 22.22 14.80
N HIS A 69 -5.15 22.96 15.84
CA HIS A 69 -5.66 24.32 15.63
C HIS A 69 -4.52 25.23 15.18
N ASN A 70 -4.82 26.11 14.21
CA ASN A 70 -3.89 27.15 13.83
C ASN A 70 -3.74 28.14 15.00
N GLU A 71 -2.51 28.54 15.31
CA GLU A 71 -2.23 29.43 16.44
C GLU A 71 -2.80 30.84 16.25
N ASP A 72 -2.84 31.32 15.00
CA ASP A 72 -3.32 32.65 14.62
C ASP A 72 -4.84 32.69 14.40
N ASP A 73 -5.45 31.55 14.05
CA ASP A 73 -6.88 31.39 13.82
C ASP A 73 -7.39 30.08 14.46
N LYS A 74 -7.90 30.20 15.69
CA LYS A 74 -8.39 29.06 16.47
C LYS A 74 -9.62 28.36 15.87
N GLU A 75 -10.27 28.91 14.84
CA GLU A 75 -11.35 28.21 14.13
C GLU A 75 -10.82 27.34 12.98
N ARG A 76 -9.58 27.57 12.55
CA ARG A 76 -8.95 26.85 11.46
C ARG A 76 -8.17 25.62 11.96
N LYS A 77 -8.43 24.48 11.32
CA LYS A 77 -7.64 23.25 11.49
C LYS A 77 -6.56 23.16 10.42
N ASP A 78 -5.30 23.04 10.83
CA ASP A 78 -4.20 22.66 9.96
C ASP A 78 -3.98 21.14 10.04
N TYR A 79 -3.80 20.51 8.88
CA TYR A 79 -3.70 19.06 8.75
C TYR A 79 -2.28 18.64 8.44
N TYR A 80 -1.79 17.64 9.17
CA TYR A 80 -0.43 17.13 9.07
C TYR A 80 -0.49 15.68 8.61
N TRP A 81 0.09 15.42 7.44
CA TRP A 81 0.18 14.09 6.88
C TRP A 81 1.18 13.24 7.68
N VAL A 82 0.83 11.98 7.98
CA VAL A 82 1.64 11.05 8.77
C VAL A 82 2.15 9.91 7.90
N ALA A 83 1.24 9.21 7.25
CA ALA A 83 1.54 7.99 6.50
C ALA A 83 0.43 7.67 5.50
N ARG A 84 0.62 6.63 4.69
CA ARG A 84 -0.46 5.99 3.93
C ARG A 84 -0.86 4.66 4.55
N THR A 85 -2.16 4.40 4.58
CA THR A 85 -2.70 3.06 4.84
C THR A 85 -2.75 2.20 3.58
N SER A 86 -2.65 2.81 2.40
CA SER A 86 -2.74 2.11 1.12
C SER A 86 -1.47 1.32 0.79
N ALA A 87 -1.65 0.15 0.17
CA ALA A 87 -0.58 -0.73 -0.32
C ALA A 87 0.05 -0.16 -1.60
N LEU A 88 0.61 1.05 -1.50
CA LEU A 88 1.20 1.80 -2.60
C LEU A 88 2.68 2.08 -2.34
N LEU A 89 3.44 2.14 -3.43
CA LEU A 89 4.85 2.49 -3.52
C LEU A 89 4.98 3.79 -4.31
N ILE A 90 5.72 4.78 -3.81
CA ILE A 90 6.02 6.02 -4.52
C ILE A 90 7.42 5.94 -5.11
N LYS A 91 7.53 6.02 -6.44
CA LYS A 91 8.83 5.97 -7.12
C LYS A 91 8.85 6.88 -8.33
N GLY A 92 9.78 7.82 -8.40
CA GLY A 92 9.82 8.82 -9.46
C GLY A 92 8.59 9.72 -9.51
N GLY A 93 8.00 10.05 -8.35
CA GLY A 93 6.81 10.90 -8.24
C GLY A 93 5.48 10.24 -8.68
N ALA A 94 5.48 8.94 -8.96
CA ALA A 94 4.28 8.19 -9.32
C ALA A 94 3.95 7.13 -8.26
N ASN A 95 2.64 6.86 -8.09
CA ASN A 95 2.14 5.83 -7.18
C ASN A 95 1.98 4.50 -7.94
N TYR A 96 2.46 3.41 -7.34
CA TYR A 96 2.36 2.04 -7.88
C TYR A 96 1.74 1.11 -6.84
N SER A 97 0.84 0.22 -7.26
CA SER A 97 0.22 -0.77 -6.37
C SER A 97 1.16 -1.92 -6.04
N TYR A 98 1.24 -2.32 -4.76
CA TYR A 98 1.99 -3.51 -4.35
C TYR A 98 1.50 -4.76 -5.08
N GLU A 99 0.19 -4.89 -5.32
CA GLU A 99 -0.39 -6.03 -6.05
C GLU A 99 0.09 -6.06 -7.51
N GLN A 100 0.09 -4.90 -8.17
CA GLN A 100 0.56 -4.78 -9.54
C GLN A 100 2.05 -5.14 -9.64
N ILE A 101 2.87 -4.58 -8.74
CA ILE A 101 4.32 -4.86 -8.71
C ILE A 101 4.56 -6.35 -8.40
N SER A 102 3.89 -6.91 -7.39
CA SER A 102 4.05 -8.32 -6.99
C SER A 102 3.68 -9.25 -8.15
N THR A 103 2.59 -8.95 -8.87
CA THR A 103 2.15 -9.73 -10.04
C THR A 103 3.16 -9.68 -11.18
N GLU A 104 3.71 -8.50 -11.47
CA GLU A 104 4.72 -8.33 -12.52
C GLU A 104 6.00 -9.13 -12.18
N ILE A 105 6.50 -8.98 -10.95
CA ILE A 105 7.71 -9.67 -10.48
C ILE A 105 7.48 -11.18 -10.47
N GLN A 106 6.34 -11.64 -9.95
CA GLN A 106 6.02 -13.06 -9.91
C GLN A 106 6.02 -13.70 -11.30
N LYS A 107 5.35 -13.08 -12.28
CA LYS A 107 5.35 -13.57 -13.67
C LYS A 107 6.75 -13.60 -14.29
N TRP A 108 7.57 -12.59 -13.98
CA TRP A 108 8.95 -12.55 -14.45
C TRP A 108 9.79 -13.68 -13.85
N LEU A 109 9.68 -13.93 -12.54
CA LEU A 109 10.38 -15.02 -11.86
C LEU A 109 9.95 -16.40 -12.37
N GLU A 110 8.64 -16.63 -12.50
CA GLU A 110 8.08 -17.86 -13.04
C GLU A 110 8.67 -18.18 -14.42
N LYS A 111 8.71 -17.17 -15.30
CA LYS A 111 9.31 -17.30 -16.63
C LYS A 111 10.82 -17.55 -16.58
N GLN A 112 11.54 -16.80 -15.77
CA GLN A 112 13.01 -16.82 -15.75
C GLN A 112 13.58 -18.10 -15.15
N TYR A 113 12.91 -18.66 -14.13
CA TYR A 113 13.39 -19.84 -13.41
C TYR A 113 12.58 -21.12 -13.72
N HIS A 114 11.64 -21.05 -14.67
CA HIS A 114 10.74 -22.15 -15.03
C HIS A 114 9.94 -22.70 -13.83
N LEU A 115 9.43 -21.76 -13.04
CA LEU A 115 8.63 -22.02 -11.84
C LEU A 115 7.18 -21.62 -12.07
N THR A 116 6.30 -22.04 -11.16
CA THR A 116 4.89 -21.64 -11.15
C THR A 116 4.54 -20.92 -9.85
N SER A 117 3.32 -20.40 -9.77
CA SER A 117 2.77 -19.80 -8.54
C SER A 117 2.62 -20.80 -7.38
N GLU A 118 2.73 -22.10 -7.65
CA GLU A 118 2.79 -23.14 -6.62
C GLU A 118 4.20 -23.30 -6.05
N ASP A 119 5.23 -22.97 -6.84
CA ASP A 119 6.63 -23.09 -6.45
C ASP A 119 7.12 -21.88 -5.63
N LEU A 120 6.54 -20.69 -5.88
CA LEU A 120 6.93 -19.45 -5.22
C LEU A 120 5.77 -18.47 -5.03
N SER A 121 5.93 -17.58 -4.05
CA SER A 121 5.07 -16.42 -3.85
C SER A 121 5.91 -15.16 -3.63
N VAL A 122 5.40 -14.03 -4.13
CA VAL A 122 6.07 -12.73 -4.03
C VAL A 122 5.20 -11.76 -3.23
N ALA A 123 5.83 -11.00 -2.33
CA ALA A 123 5.22 -9.85 -1.69
C ALA A 123 6.15 -8.64 -1.73
N VAL A 124 5.54 -7.46 -1.81
CA VAL A 124 6.24 -6.19 -2.04
C VAL A 124 5.81 -5.20 -0.97
N VAL A 125 6.78 -4.42 -0.47
CA VAL A 125 6.54 -3.22 0.33
C VAL A 125 7.44 -2.09 -0.12
N GLY A 126 6.91 -0.87 -0.07
CA GLY A 126 7.68 0.36 -0.19
C GLY A 126 8.21 0.79 1.18
N LEU A 127 9.50 1.12 1.25
CA LEU A 127 10.13 1.69 2.43
C LEU A 127 11.05 2.84 2.02
N ASN A 128 10.94 3.98 2.71
CA ASN A 128 11.92 5.05 2.63
C ASN A 128 13.23 4.64 3.33
N LEU A 129 14.10 3.88 2.64
CA LEU A 129 15.40 3.47 3.17
C LEU A 129 16.50 4.44 2.76
N THR A 130 16.47 4.91 1.52
CA THR A 130 17.51 5.79 0.94
C THR A 130 17.05 7.22 0.70
N SER A 131 15.75 7.47 0.58
CA SER A 131 15.17 8.78 0.24
C SER A 131 13.95 9.07 1.11
N GLU A 132 13.74 10.34 1.46
CA GLU A 132 12.51 10.80 2.14
C GLU A 132 11.33 10.91 1.17
N HIS A 133 11.60 11.07 -0.12
CA HIS A 133 10.59 11.37 -1.14
C HIS A 133 10.25 10.18 -2.03
N GLU A 134 11.05 9.10 -1.97
CA GLU A 134 10.85 7.89 -2.77
C GLU A 134 11.02 6.64 -1.92
N ASP A 135 10.14 5.67 -2.17
CA ASP A 135 10.20 4.35 -1.58
C ASP A 135 11.21 3.47 -2.34
N ASP A 136 12.04 2.75 -1.60
CA ASP A 136 12.76 1.57 -2.08
C ASP A 136 11.80 0.38 -2.20
N CYS A 137 11.79 -0.25 -3.39
CA CYS A 137 11.00 -1.45 -3.65
C CYS A 137 11.65 -2.66 -2.98
N CYS A 138 11.07 -3.08 -1.86
CA CYS A 138 11.52 -4.22 -1.08
C CYS A 138 10.68 -5.45 -1.41
N VAL A 139 11.33 -6.52 -1.84
CA VAL A 139 10.69 -7.73 -2.35
C VAL A 139 11.05 -8.92 -1.48
N MET A 140 10.04 -9.60 -0.97
CA MET A 140 10.16 -10.87 -0.27
C MET A 140 9.71 -12.00 -1.20
N ILE A 141 10.58 -13.00 -1.36
CA ILE A 141 10.26 -14.23 -2.09
C ILE A 141 10.12 -15.37 -1.09
N GLU A 142 8.97 -16.03 -1.13
CA GLU A 142 8.74 -17.27 -0.39
C GLU A 142 8.80 -18.44 -1.37
N LEU A 143 9.67 -19.40 -1.10
CA LEU A 143 9.82 -20.63 -1.88
C LEU A 143 9.01 -21.74 -1.21
N LEU A 144 7.99 -22.24 -1.91
CA LEU A 144 6.95 -23.09 -1.33
C LEU A 144 7.24 -24.57 -1.52
N THR A 145 7.89 -24.93 -2.63
CA THR A 145 8.24 -26.31 -3.00
C THR A 145 9.74 -26.53 -2.97
N ASP A 146 10.17 -27.79 -2.96
CA ASP A 146 11.59 -28.13 -3.04
C ASP A 146 12.21 -27.70 -4.37
N LYS A 147 11.44 -27.78 -5.46
CA LYS A 147 11.82 -27.23 -6.77
C LYS A 147 12.12 -25.73 -6.70
N GLY A 148 11.31 -24.96 -5.96
CA GLY A 148 11.59 -23.54 -5.70
C GLY A 148 12.89 -23.36 -4.89
N LYS A 149 13.06 -24.12 -3.81
CA LYS A 149 14.25 -24.04 -2.94
C LYS A 149 15.56 -24.39 -3.65
N GLU A 150 15.54 -25.34 -4.59
CA GLU A 150 16.71 -25.68 -5.42
C GLU A 150 17.23 -24.47 -6.21
N LYS A 151 16.33 -23.53 -6.56
CA LYS A 151 16.67 -22.30 -7.30
C LYS A 151 17.12 -21.14 -6.41
N GLU A 152 17.01 -21.25 -5.09
CA GLU A 152 17.26 -20.12 -4.17
C GLU A 152 18.66 -19.52 -4.32
N LYS A 153 19.69 -20.36 -4.41
CA LYS A 153 21.07 -19.91 -4.55
C LYS A 153 21.29 -19.14 -5.85
N GLU A 154 20.80 -19.68 -6.96
CA GLU A 154 20.86 -19.05 -8.28
C GLU A 154 20.14 -17.70 -8.27
N MET A 155 18.93 -17.66 -7.71
CA MET A 155 18.10 -16.46 -7.64
C MET A 155 18.75 -15.34 -6.82
N LYS A 156 19.39 -15.67 -5.69
CA LYS A 156 20.10 -14.69 -4.84
C LYS A 156 21.18 -13.92 -5.59
N GLU A 157 21.86 -14.58 -6.52
CA GLU A 157 22.97 -14.00 -7.27
C GLU A 157 22.49 -13.25 -8.53
N THR A 158 21.36 -13.65 -9.09
CA THR A 158 20.95 -13.22 -10.44
C THR A 158 19.75 -12.26 -10.47
N ILE A 159 18.86 -12.26 -9.47
CA ILE A 159 17.64 -11.45 -9.51
C ILE A 159 17.94 -9.95 -9.59
N LEU A 160 18.71 -9.40 -8.65
CA LEU A 160 19.00 -7.96 -8.60
C LEU A 160 19.65 -7.45 -9.90
N PRO A 161 20.72 -8.06 -10.43
CA PRO A 161 21.34 -7.57 -11.67
C PRO A 161 20.44 -7.73 -12.90
N GLN A 162 19.59 -8.77 -12.97
CA GLN A 162 18.75 -9.04 -14.14
C GLN A 162 17.41 -8.29 -14.11
N SER A 163 16.94 -7.85 -12.93
CA SER A 163 15.63 -7.22 -12.77
C SER A 163 15.52 -5.84 -13.43
N LYS A 164 16.57 -5.03 -13.41
CA LYS A 164 16.57 -3.64 -13.90
C LYS A 164 16.11 -3.47 -15.36
N PRO A 165 16.63 -4.24 -16.34
CA PRO A 165 16.16 -4.14 -17.71
C PRO A 165 14.83 -4.87 -17.96
N ALA A 166 14.42 -5.78 -17.07
CA ALA A 166 13.29 -6.67 -17.31
C ALA A 166 11.96 -6.16 -16.72
N LEU A 167 12.02 -5.30 -15.69
CA LEU A 167 10.87 -4.82 -14.95
C LEU A 167 10.58 -3.33 -15.24
N SER A 168 9.31 -2.97 -15.11
CA SER A 168 8.87 -1.57 -15.15
C SER A 168 9.51 -0.73 -14.04
N LYS A 169 9.57 0.59 -14.22
CA LYS A 169 10.24 1.52 -13.30
C LYS A 169 9.78 1.36 -11.84
N GLY A 170 8.47 1.21 -11.62
CA GLY A 170 7.89 1.00 -10.28
C GLY A 170 8.24 -0.36 -9.67
N SER A 171 8.46 -1.37 -10.51
CA SER A 171 8.74 -2.75 -10.10
C SER A 171 10.23 -3.06 -9.97
N GLN A 172 11.12 -2.11 -10.28
CA GLN A 172 12.56 -2.30 -10.10
C GLN A 172 12.90 -2.57 -8.63
N ILE A 173 13.51 -3.73 -8.38
CA ILE A 173 13.82 -4.25 -7.05
C ILE A 173 15.04 -3.53 -6.49
N ASN A 174 14.88 -2.93 -5.30
CA ASN A 174 15.96 -2.27 -4.57
C ASN A 174 16.54 -3.23 -3.53
N VAL A 175 15.67 -3.92 -2.78
CA VAL A 175 16.05 -4.84 -1.71
C VAL A 175 15.34 -6.16 -1.92
N LEU A 176 16.08 -7.27 -1.79
CA LEU A 176 15.56 -8.63 -1.95
C LEU A 176 15.83 -9.45 -0.69
N LYS A 177 14.79 -10.08 -0.14
CA LYS A 177 14.91 -11.09 0.92
C LYS A 177 14.17 -12.37 0.53
N PHE A 178 14.63 -13.50 1.07
CA PHE A 178 13.95 -14.78 0.97
C PHE A 178 13.41 -15.15 2.35
N GLY A 179 12.18 -15.62 2.42
CA GLY A 179 11.54 -15.96 3.69
C GLY A 179 10.03 -16.11 3.58
N LYS A 180 9.42 -16.47 4.71
CA LYS A 180 7.97 -16.62 4.81
C LYS A 180 7.27 -15.27 4.70
N ILE A 181 6.30 -15.14 3.81
CA ILE A 181 5.51 -13.92 3.70
C ILE A 181 4.43 -13.93 4.80
N PRO A 182 4.34 -12.88 5.64
CA PRO A 182 3.34 -12.83 6.70
C PRO A 182 1.95 -12.63 6.09
N ARG A 183 1.02 -13.54 6.38
CA ARG A 183 -0.35 -13.52 5.88
C ARG A 183 -1.34 -13.69 7.02
N ASN A 184 -2.53 -13.10 6.89
CA ASN A 184 -3.65 -13.39 7.77
C ASN A 184 -4.31 -14.74 7.42
N PHE A 185 -5.33 -15.14 8.18
CA PHE A 185 -6.06 -16.40 7.96
C PHE A 185 -6.76 -16.49 6.59
N LYS A 186 -7.01 -15.36 5.92
CA LYS A 186 -7.60 -15.29 4.58
C LYS A 186 -6.53 -15.30 3.46
N GLY A 187 -5.26 -15.41 3.81
CA GLY A 187 -4.15 -15.37 2.86
C GLY A 187 -3.73 -13.97 2.40
N ALA A 188 -4.31 -12.90 2.96
CA ALA A 188 -3.90 -11.54 2.63
C ALA A 188 -2.59 -11.17 3.32
N VAL A 189 -1.68 -10.49 2.61
CA VAL A 189 -0.36 -10.09 3.12
C VAL A 189 -0.50 -9.05 4.22
N LEU A 190 0.20 -9.26 5.34
CA LEU A 190 0.28 -8.35 6.46
C LEU A 190 1.42 -7.34 6.21
N ASN A 191 1.13 -6.29 5.45
CA ASN A 191 2.14 -5.30 5.01
C ASN A 191 2.94 -4.68 6.17
N ASN A 192 2.32 -4.43 7.32
CA ASN A 192 3.02 -3.88 8.48
C ASN A 192 4.08 -4.82 9.05
N ASP A 193 3.79 -6.12 9.09
CA ASP A 193 4.76 -7.11 9.58
C ASP A 193 5.84 -7.35 8.53
N LEU A 194 5.48 -7.37 7.25
CA LEU A 194 6.44 -7.44 6.16
C LEU A 194 7.41 -6.25 6.19
N LYS A 195 6.93 -5.03 6.43
CA LYS A 195 7.78 -3.83 6.60
C LYS A 195 8.76 -3.98 7.77
N LYS A 196 8.35 -4.56 8.91
CA LYS A 196 9.26 -4.81 10.04
C LYS A 196 10.38 -5.77 9.66
N MET A 197 10.06 -6.86 8.96
CA MET A 197 11.06 -7.85 8.51
C MET A 197 12.15 -7.27 7.60
N PHE A 198 11.93 -6.13 6.94
CA PHE A 198 12.96 -5.43 6.15
C PHE A 198 13.76 -4.40 6.94
N LYS A 199 13.24 -3.92 8.09
CA LYS A 199 13.94 -3.00 8.98
C LYS A 199 14.84 -3.71 9.98
N GLU A 200 14.59 -4.99 10.23
CA GLU A 200 15.47 -5.94 10.94
C GLU A 200 16.55 -6.51 10.01
#